data_AF-A0A8S4RM03-F1
#
_entry.id   AF-A0A8S4RM03-F1
#
_cell.length_a   1.000
_cell.length_b   1.000
_cell.length_c   1.000
_cell.angle_alpha   90.00
_cell.angle_beta   90.00
_cell.angle_gamma   90.00
#
_symmetry.space_group_name_H-M   'P 1'
#
loop_
_entity.id
_entity.type
_entity.pdbx_description
1 polymer ?
#
loop_
_entity_poly.entity_id
_entity_poly.type
_entity_poly.pdbx_seq_one_letter_code
_entity_poly.pdbx_strand_id
1 'polypeptide(L)'
;MEYCSHLWDGSAKYQLDALDSVDRRARRLIGNDLVVRRLQSLEHRRKIACLAVFYKIHFGECAQELFDLVKPSPFYHRTARHRKNLHRYVVEIPSTRTKRFASSFLIRTAKAWNALPFSVIPYTYNLGTFKSRVNRHLLSSVAKANVYIYNNCLTADWRIGQ
;
A
#
# COMPACT_ATOMS: atom_id res chain seq x y z
N MET A 1 14.86 -7.74 -2.79
CA MET A 1 14.33 -7.38 -1.46
C MET A 1 12.80 -7.35 -1.37
N GLU A 2 12.07 -7.21 -2.47
CA GLU A 2 10.59 -7.08 -2.44
C GLU A 2 9.85 -8.38 -2.09
N TYR A 3 10.45 -9.54 -2.38
CA TYR A 3 9.78 -10.84 -2.30
C TYR A 3 9.37 -11.28 -0.88
N CYS A 4 10.08 -10.84 0.15
CA CYS A 4 9.80 -11.22 1.53
C CYS A 4 9.08 -10.14 2.34
N SER A 5 8.58 -9.06 1.71
CA SER A 5 8.00 -7.92 2.44
C SER A 5 6.85 -8.31 3.38
N HIS A 6 6.12 -9.39 3.08
CA HIS A 6 5.09 -9.93 3.97
C HIS A 6 5.64 -10.39 5.35
N LEU A 7 6.92 -10.72 5.46
CA LEU A 7 7.54 -11.15 6.74
C LEU A 7 8.09 -9.97 7.55
N TRP A 8 8.78 -9.03 6.91
CA TRP A 8 9.63 -8.05 7.62
C TRP A 8 9.14 -6.60 7.50
N ASP A 9 8.11 -6.32 6.71
CA ASP A 9 7.59 -4.95 6.54
C ASP A 9 6.69 -4.51 7.72
N GLY A 10 6.46 -5.41 8.69
CA GLY A 10 5.89 -5.12 10.02
C GLY A 10 6.92 -4.76 11.09
N SER A 11 8.21 -4.71 10.73
CA SER A 11 9.34 -4.39 11.60
C SER A 11 9.40 -2.92 12.02
N ALA A 12 10.26 -2.61 12.97
CA ALA A 12 10.43 -1.26 13.47
C ALA A 12 10.97 -0.31 12.37
N LYS A 13 10.55 0.97 12.43
CA LYS A 13 10.87 1.97 11.40
C LYS A 13 12.38 2.06 11.11
N TYR A 14 13.22 2.06 12.14
CA TYR A 14 14.67 2.15 11.98
C TYR A 14 15.27 0.98 11.16
N GLN A 15 14.68 -0.21 11.23
CA GLN A 15 15.13 -1.38 10.45
C GLN A 15 14.73 -1.23 8.97
N LEU A 16 13.56 -0.65 8.71
CA LEU A 16 13.12 -0.33 7.35
C LEU A 16 13.98 0.79 6.76
N ASP A 17 14.30 1.82 7.55
CA ASP A 17 15.15 2.94 7.15
C ASP A 17 16.58 2.48 6.83
N ALA A 18 17.12 1.54 7.62
CA ALA A 18 18.41 0.91 7.35
C ALA A 18 18.39 0.18 6.00
N LEU A 19 17.32 -0.53 5.68
CA LEU A 19 17.20 -1.19 4.39
C LEU A 19 17.07 -0.20 3.23
N ASP A 20 16.28 0.87 3.41
CA ASP A 20 16.18 1.93 2.42
C ASP A 20 17.53 2.63 2.20
N SER A 21 18.41 2.65 3.21
CA SER A 21 19.79 3.13 3.07
C SER A 21 20.65 2.22 2.19
N VAL A 22 20.46 0.90 2.29
CA VAL A 22 21.14 -0.09 1.44
C VAL A 22 20.66 0.05 0.00
N ASP A 23 19.35 0.20 -0.25
CA ASP A 23 18.82 0.45 -1.61
C ASP A 23 19.38 1.74 -2.21
N ARG A 24 19.43 2.82 -1.43
CA ARG A 24 20.05 4.09 -1.84
C ARG A 24 21.54 3.93 -2.17
N ARG A 25 22.29 3.15 -1.38
CA ARG A 25 23.71 2.88 -1.66
C ARG A 25 23.87 2.05 -2.93
N ALA A 26 23.06 1.01 -3.13
CA ALA A 26 23.10 0.19 -4.33
C ALA A 26 22.80 1.01 -5.59
N ARG A 27 21.81 1.91 -5.55
CA ARG A 27 21.51 2.85 -6.65
C ARG A 27 22.70 3.73 -7.01
N ARG A 28 23.41 4.26 -6.01
CA ARG A 28 24.62 5.07 -6.24
C ARG A 28 25.73 4.26 -6.91
N LEU A 29 25.92 3.00 -6.51
CA LEU A 29 26.96 2.13 -7.07
C LEU A 29 26.71 1.75 -8.53
N ILE A 30 25.44 1.59 -8.94
CA ILE A 30 25.08 1.26 -10.32
C ILE A 30 25.40 2.43 -11.29
N GLY A 31 25.44 3.68 -10.80
CA GLY A 31 25.96 4.84 -11.53
C GLY A 31 25.15 5.30 -12.76
N ASN A 32 24.10 4.58 -13.16
CA ASN A 32 23.32 4.88 -14.36
C ASN A 32 22.08 5.73 -14.01
N ASP A 33 22.22 7.05 -14.10
CA ASP A 33 21.23 8.05 -13.63
C ASP A 33 19.84 7.86 -14.26
N LEU A 34 19.78 7.43 -15.53
CA LEU A 34 18.50 7.21 -16.24
C LEU A 34 17.69 6.03 -15.70
N VAL A 35 18.36 4.95 -15.29
CA VAL A 35 17.71 3.75 -14.73
C VAL A 35 17.31 4.01 -13.28
N VAL A 36 18.18 4.70 -12.52
CA VAL A 36 17.97 5.01 -11.11
C VAL A 36 16.82 6.00 -10.90
N ARG A 37 16.67 7.00 -11.78
CA ARG A 37 15.57 7.99 -11.70
C ARG A 37 14.21 7.41 -12.07
N ARG A 38 14.17 6.39 -12.92
CA ARG A 38 12.93 5.65 -13.25
C ARG A 38 12.51 4.66 -12.17
N LEU A 39 13.45 4.23 -11.32
CA LEU A 39 13.19 3.24 -10.30
C LEU A 39 12.43 3.87 -9.12
N GLN A 40 11.20 3.41 -8.90
CA GLN A 40 10.38 3.84 -7.76
C GLN A 40 11.03 3.50 -6.41
N SER A 41 10.66 4.20 -5.35
CA SER A 41 11.21 3.94 -4.01
C SER A 41 11.00 2.47 -3.59
N LEU A 42 11.90 1.93 -2.77
CA LEU A 42 11.76 0.56 -2.28
C LEU A 42 10.45 0.38 -1.48
N GLU A 43 10.07 1.37 -0.67
CA GLU A 43 8.77 1.42 0.01
C GLU A 43 7.59 1.27 -0.95
N HIS A 44 7.59 2.03 -2.05
CA HIS A 44 6.53 1.96 -3.06
C HIS A 44 6.43 0.57 -3.70
N ARG A 45 7.58 0.00 -4.09
CA ARG A 45 7.64 -1.35 -4.68
C ARG A 45 7.17 -2.43 -3.69
N ARG A 46 7.53 -2.31 -2.41
CA ARG A 46 7.04 -3.21 -1.32
C ARG A 46 5.52 -3.15 -1.15
N LYS A 47 4.93 -1.95 -1.17
CA LYS A 47 3.47 -1.80 -1.09
C LYS A 47 2.75 -2.49 -2.24
N ILE A 48 3.24 -2.33 -3.46
CA ILE A 48 2.70 -3.04 -4.64
C ILE A 48 2.85 -4.56 -4.49
N ALA A 49 4.01 -5.04 -4.04
CA ALA A 49 4.25 -6.46 -3.82
C ALA A 49 3.29 -7.05 -2.77
N CYS A 50 3.11 -6.37 -1.63
CA CYS A 50 2.17 -6.80 -0.59
C CYS A 50 0.73 -6.87 -1.11
N LEU A 51 0.28 -5.83 -1.82
CA LEU A 51 -1.07 -5.81 -2.42
C LEU A 51 -1.24 -6.88 -3.50
N ALA A 52 -0.19 -7.17 -4.28
CA ALA A 52 -0.22 -8.22 -5.29
C ALA A 52 -0.33 -9.62 -4.67
N VAL A 53 0.35 -9.88 -3.56
CA VAL A 53 0.20 -11.13 -2.79
C VAL A 53 -1.21 -11.21 -2.22
N PHE A 54 -1.72 -10.12 -1.63
CA PHE A 54 -3.07 -10.08 -1.08
C PHE A 54 -4.15 -10.30 -2.15
N TYR A 55 -3.97 -9.75 -3.36
CA TYR A 55 -4.81 -10.00 -4.52
C TYR A 55 -4.85 -11.49 -4.85
N LYS A 56 -3.71 -12.17 -4.90
CA LYS A 56 -3.66 -13.62 -5.13
C LYS A 56 -4.40 -14.40 -4.04
N ILE A 57 -4.18 -14.04 -2.77
CA ILE A 57 -4.85 -14.69 -1.64
C ILE A 57 -6.36 -14.49 -1.75
N HIS A 58 -6.85 -13.28 -2.03
CA HIS A 58 -8.29 -13.00 -2.12
C HIS A 58 -9.00 -13.78 -3.24
N PHE A 59 -8.32 -14.10 -4.35
CA PHE A 59 -8.91 -14.82 -5.48
C PHE A 59 -8.62 -16.33 -5.47
N GLY A 60 -8.02 -16.87 -4.40
CA GLY A 60 -7.81 -18.33 -4.26
C GLY A 60 -6.60 -18.88 -5.01
N GLU A 61 -5.68 -18.02 -5.46
CA GLU A 61 -4.45 -18.41 -6.17
C GLU A 61 -3.30 -18.76 -5.20
N CYS A 62 -3.65 -19.10 -3.96
CA CYS A 62 -2.74 -19.42 -2.85
C CYS A 62 -3.30 -20.59 -2.04
N ALA A 63 -2.48 -21.11 -1.12
CA ALA A 63 -2.88 -22.19 -0.22
C ALA A 63 -4.19 -21.86 0.52
N GLN A 64 -5.07 -22.85 0.65
CA GLN A 64 -6.44 -22.68 1.16
C GLN A 64 -6.47 -22.07 2.56
N GLU A 65 -5.48 -22.39 3.39
CA GLU A 65 -5.33 -21.88 4.75
C GLU A 65 -5.16 -20.36 4.77
N LEU A 66 -4.49 -19.79 3.75
CA LEU A 66 -4.33 -18.35 3.62
C LEU A 66 -5.60 -17.68 3.08
N PHE A 67 -6.33 -18.37 2.20
CA PHE A 67 -7.61 -17.89 1.68
C PHE A 67 -8.63 -17.76 2.81
N ASP A 68 -8.74 -18.76 3.68
CA ASP A 68 -9.69 -18.80 4.79
C ASP A 68 -9.46 -17.70 5.85
N LEU A 69 -8.22 -17.17 5.92
CA LEU A 69 -7.88 -16.04 6.79
C LEU A 69 -8.42 -14.70 6.27
N VAL A 70 -8.65 -14.57 4.96
CA VAL A 70 -9.14 -13.34 4.33
C VAL A 70 -10.65 -13.43 4.16
N LYS A 71 -11.39 -13.20 5.25
CA LYS A 71 -12.84 -13.24 5.23
C LYS A 71 -13.42 -12.02 4.49
N PRO A 72 -14.34 -12.23 3.53
CA PRO A 72 -15.11 -11.14 2.95
C PRO A 72 -15.84 -10.37 4.06
N SER A 73 -15.86 -9.04 3.97
CA SER A 73 -16.46 -8.24 5.02
C SER A 73 -17.97 -8.47 5.12
N PRO A 74 -18.51 -8.87 6.29
CA PRO A 74 -19.96 -9.01 6.49
C PRO A 74 -20.67 -7.64 6.45
N PHE A 75 -19.91 -6.55 6.60
CA PHE A 75 -20.42 -5.18 6.59
C PHE A 75 -20.76 -4.64 5.19
N TYR A 76 -20.66 -5.45 4.13
CA TYR A 76 -21.19 -5.10 2.80
C TYR A 76 -22.65 -4.59 2.87
N HIS A 77 -23.43 -5.05 3.86
CA HIS A 77 -24.84 -4.70 4.01
C HIS A 77 -25.15 -3.58 5.03
N ARG A 78 -24.29 -3.29 6.03
CA ARG A 78 -24.64 -2.38 7.13
C ARG A 78 -24.12 -0.95 6.93
N THR A 79 -25.08 -0.04 6.74
CA THR A 79 -25.03 1.44 6.80
C THR A 79 -24.75 2.19 5.50
N ALA A 80 -25.76 2.96 5.07
CA ALA A 80 -25.80 3.77 3.85
C ALA A 80 -24.82 4.96 3.82
N ARG A 81 -24.24 5.34 4.97
CA ARG A 81 -23.39 6.53 5.11
C ARG A 81 -21.91 6.30 4.68
N HIS A 82 -21.43 5.05 4.73
CA HIS A 82 -20.05 4.69 4.35
C HIS A 82 -19.93 4.05 2.94
N ARG A 83 -21.06 3.80 2.25
CA ARG A 83 -21.09 3.06 0.98
C ARG A 83 -20.45 3.77 -0.21
N LYS A 84 -20.30 5.10 -0.19
CA LYS A 84 -19.91 5.85 -1.40
C LYS A 84 -18.46 5.63 -1.85
N ASN A 85 -17.59 5.07 -0.99
CA ASN A 85 -16.16 4.89 -1.28
C ASN A 85 -15.63 3.46 -1.10
N LEU A 86 -16.47 2.49 -0.71
CA LEU A 86 -16.03 1.09 -0.51
C LEU A 86 -16.24 0.27 -1.79
N HIS A 87 -15.22 -0.48 -2.21
CA HIS A 87 -15.29 -1.36 -3.36
C HIS A 87 -15.90 -2.73 -3.01
N ARG A 88 -16.40 -3.48 -4.01
CA ARG A 88 -17.09 -4.78 -3.83
C ARG A 88 -16.27 -5.85 -3.09
N TYR A 89 -14.95 -5.74 -3.12
CA TYR A 89 -14.01 -6.74 -2.59
C TYR A 89 -13.43 -6.38 -1.22
N VAL A 90 -14.16 -5.61 -0.40
CA VAL A 90 -13.68 -5.20 0.92
C VAL A 90 -13.61 -6.40 1.86
N VAL A 91 -12.51 -6.49 2.59
CA VAL A 91 -12.23 -7.56 3.55
C VAL A 91 -12.49 -7.10 4.98
N GLU A 92 -12.85 -8.03 5.85
CA GLU A 92 -12.94 -7.74 7.28
C GLU A 92 -11.54 -7.49 7.86
N ILE A 93 -11.41 -6.45 8.67
CA ILE A 93 -10.16 -6.17 9.40
C ILE A 93 -10.40 -6.53 10.86
N PRO A 94 -9.76 -7.60 11.38
CA PRO A 94 -9.86 -7.97 12.78
C PRO A 94 -9.43 -6.81 13.69
N SER A 95 -10.11 -6.68 14.84
CA SER A 95 -9.70 -5.72 15.87
C SER A 95 -8.32 -6.08 16.40
N THR A 96 -7.43 -5.09 16.47
CA THR A 96 -6.04 -5.30 16.91
C THR A 96 -5.79 -4.71 18.28
N ARG A 97 -5.38 -5.55 19.24
CA ARG A 97 -5.06 -5.13 20.61
C ARG A 97 -3.65 -4.56 20.78
N THR A 98 -2.73 -4.85 19.85
CA THR A 98 -1.33 -4.42 19.94
C THR A 98 -0.85 -3.78 18.64
N LYS A 99 0.12 -2.85 18.74
CA LYS A 99 0.76 -2.22 17.57
C LYS A 99 1.48 -3.25 16.69
N ARG A 100 2.09 -4.28 17.30
CA ARG A 100 2.76 -5.37 16.58
C ARG A 100 1.79 -6.20 15.74
N PHE A 101 0.61 -6.50 16.27
CA PHE A 101 -0.39 -7.22 15.49
C PHE A 101 -1.00 -6.32 14.41
N ALA A 102 -1.19 -5.03 14.70
CA ALA A 102 -1.62 -4.03 13.72
C ALA A 102 -0.63 -3.83 12.56
N SER A 103 0.68 -4.05 12.79
CA SER A 103 1.72 -3.98 11.76
C SER A 103 1.94 -5.30 11.01
N SER A 104 1.27 -6.39 11.41
CA SER A 104 1.33 -7.67 10.69
C SER A 104 0.83 -7.52 9.24
N PHE A 105 1.32 -8.39 8.37
CA PHE A 105 0.99 -8.37 6.94
C PHE A 105 -0.52 -8.34 6.69
N LEU A 106 -1.28 -9.26 7.28
CA LEU A 106 -2.71 -9.39 7.04
C LEU A 106 -3.45 -8.10 7.40
N ILE A 107 -3.25 -7.57 8.61
CA ILE A 107 -3.97 -6.37 9.07
C ILE A 107 -3.58 -5.14 8.25
N ARG A 108 -2.28 -4.94 8.05
CA ARG A 108 -1.76 -3.76 7.37
C ARG A 108 -2.11 -3.76 5.89
N THR A 109 -2.02 -4.90 5.23
CA THR A 109 -2.35 -5.03 3.82
C THR A 109 -3.85 -5.04 3.60
N ALA A 110 -4.67 -5.59 4.51
CA ALA A 110 -6.13 -5.46 4.47
C ALA A 110 -6.59 -3.99 4.58
N LYS A 111 -5.95 -3.19 5.45
CA LYS A 111 -6.18 -1.73 5.51
C LYS A 111 -5.85 -1.05 4.19
N ALA A 112 -4.68 -1.35 3.63
CA ALA A 112 -4.25 -0.78 2.35
C ALA A 112 -5.16 -1.20 1.19
N TRP A 113 -5.62 -2.45 1.20
CA TRP A 113 -6.55 -3.02 0.24
C TRP A 113 -7.91 -2.30 0.29
N ASN A 114 -8.50 -2.17 1.48
CA ASN A 114 -9.80 -1.50 1.66
C ASN A 114 -9.76 0.00 1.31
N ALA A 115 -8.57 0.61 1.28
CA ALA A 115 -8.38 2.00 0.85
C ALA A 115 -8.27 2.16 -0.68
N LEU A 116 -8.21 1.06 -1.45
CA LEU A 116 -8.13 1.12 -2.90
C LEU A 116 -9.48 1.49 -3.51
N PRO A 117 -9.52 2.34 -4.55
CA PRO A 117 -10.75 2.59 -5.29
C PRO A 117 -11.10 1.36 -6.16
N PHE A 118 -12.40 1.17 -6.42
CA PHE A 118 -12.89 0.08 -7.26
C PHE A 118 -12.24 0.03 -8.65
N SER A 119 -11.89 1.20 -9.22
CA SER A 119 -11.25 1.30 -10.53
C SER A 119 -9.89 0.60 -10.63
N VAL A 120 -9.20 0.39 -9.51
CA VAL A 120 -7.90 -0.30 -9.48
C VAL A 120 -8.06 -1.80 -9.65
N ILE A 121 -9.20 -2.36 -9.23
CA ILE A 121 -9.44 -3.80 -9.28
C ILE A 121 -10.05 -4.15 -10.66
N PRO A 122 -9.41 -5.03 -11.45
CA PRO A 122 -9.95 -5.43 -12.74
C PRO A 122 -11.21 -6.31 -12.58
N TYR A 123 -12.09 -6.28 -13.59
CA TYR A 123 -13.31 -7.09 -13.62
C TYR A 123 -13.02 -8.58 -13.75
N THR A 124 -11.98 -8.93 -14.53
CA THR A 124 -11.45 -10.28 -14.67
C THR A 124 -10.14 -10.40 -13.89
N TYR A 125 -9.85 -11.60 -13.40
CA TYR A 125 -8.59 -11.84 -12.70
C TYR A 125 -7.40 -11.53 -13.62
N ASN A 126 -6.60 -10.53 -13.25
CA ASN A 126 -5.39 -10.19 -13.98
C ASN A 126 -4.40 -9.46 -13.08
N LEU A 127 -3.37 -10.18 -12.66
CA LEU A 127 -2.34 -9.67 -11.75
C LEU A 127 -1.52 -8.51 -12.36
N GLY A 128 -1.21 -8.58 -13.65
CA GLY A 128 -0.40 -7.55 -14.33
C GLY A 128 -1.13 -6.22 -14.43
N THR A 129 -2.41 -6.27 -14.79
CA THR A 129 -3.31 -5.11 -14.83
C THR A 129 -3.49 -4.53 -13.44
N PHE A 130 -3.72 -5.37 -12.43
CA PHE A 130 -3.84 -4.92 -11.05
C PHE A 130 -2.57 -4.18 -10.57
N LYS A 131 -1.39 -4.78 -10.74
CA LYS A 131 -0.11 -4.15 -10.38
C LYS A 131 0.08 -2.79 -11.06
N SER A 132 -0.22 -2.70 -12.35
CA SER A 132 -0.11 -1.45 -13.13
C SER A 132 -1.06 -0.37 -12.62
N ARG A 133 -2.32 -0.72 -12.29
CA ARG A 133 -3.31 0.21 -11.76
C ARG A 133 -2.97 0.69 -10.34
N VAL A 134 -2.53 -0.23 -9.46
CA VAL A 134 -2.05 0.12 -8.11
C VAL A 134 -0.86 1.06 -8.21
N ASN A 135 0.12 0.76 -9.07
CA ASN A 135 1.29 1.61 -9.28
C ASN A 135 0.88 3.04 -9.66
N ARG A 136 -0.01 3.19 -10.65
CA ARG A 136 -0.52 4.50 -11.06
C ARG A 136 -1.28 5.21 -9.95
N HIS A 137 -2.13 4.49 -9.20
CA HIS A 137 -2.89 5.05 -8.10
C HIS A 137 -1.97 5.61 -7.00
N LEU A 138 -1.01 4.81 -6.54
CA LEU A 138 -0.07 5.20 -5.49
C LEU A 138 0.79 6.41 -5.92
N LEU A 139 1.25 6.46 -7.18
CA LEU A 139 1.97 7.63 -7.72
C LEU A 139 1.10 8.88 -7.74
N SER A 140 -0.17 8.76 -8.15
CA SER A 140 -1.11 9.89 -8.16
C SER A 140 -1.45 10.40 -6.75
N SER A 141 -1.51 9.50 -5.77
CA SER A 141 -1.77 9.85 -4.38
C SER A 141 -0.58 10.56 -3.73
N VAL A 142 0.65 10.15 -4.05
CA VAL A 142 1.87 10.88 -3.62
C VAL A 142 1.93 12.26 -4.27
N ALA A 143 1.61 12.39 -5.56
CA ALA A 143 1.56 13.69 -6.22
C ALA A 143 0.54 14.63 -5.57
N LYS A 144 -0.66 14.14 -5.25
CA LYS A 144 -1.67 14.92 -4.51
C LYS A 144 -1.19 15.31 -3.11
N ALA A 145 -0.60 14.38 -2.36
CA ALA A 145 -0.07 14.67 -1.02
C ALA A 145 1.02 15.76 -1.05
N ASN A 146 1.91 15.73 -2.04
CA ASN A 146 2.95 16.75 -2.22
C ASN A 146 2.35 18.12 -2.57
N VAL A 147 1.32 18.18 -3.41
CA VAL A 147 0.59 19.44 -3.71
C VAL A 147 -0.12 19.97 -2.47
N TYR A 148 -0.76 19.11 -1.67
CA TYR A 148 -1.37 19.52 -0.41
C TYR A 148 -0.35 20.03 0.61
N ILE A 149 0.83 19.39 0.73
CA ILE A 149 1.90 19.87 1.61
C ILE A 149 2.43 21.21 1.11
N TYR A 150 2.68 21.36 -0.19
CA TYR A 150 3.17 22.61 -0.78
C TYR A 150 2.17 23.76 -0.59
N ASN A 151 0.89 23.51 -0.84
CA ASN A 151 -0.16 24.49 -0.62
C ASN A 151 -0.33 24.83 0.87
N ASN A 152 -0.25 23.85 1.77
CA ASN A 152 -0.33 24.12 3.21
C ASN A 152 0.91 24.86 3.75
N CYS A 153 2.11 24.57 3.24
CA CYS A 153 3.33 25.32 3.58
C CYS A 153 3.27 26.76 3.05
N LEU A 154 2.83 26.98 1.80
CA LEU A 154 2.62 28.33 1.27
C LEU A 154 1.54 29.11 2.03
N THR A 155 0.54 28.42 2.60
CA THR A 155 -0.44 29.06 3.48
C THR A 155 -0.01 29.19 4.94
N ALA A 156 1.13 28.64 5.33
CA ALA A 156 1.68 28.79 6.69
C ALA A 156 2.62 30.01 6.81
N ASP A 157 3.11 30.54 5.69
CA ASP A 157 4.07 31.66 5.64
C ASP A 157 3.45 33.08 5.69
N TRP A 158 2.13 33.23 5.89
CA TRP A 158 1.47 34.55 5.98
C TRP A 158 0.95 34.96 7.36
N ARG A 159 1.35 34.30 8.46
CA ARG A 159 0.96 34.67 9.84
C ARG A 159 2.12 34.96 10.80
N ILE A 160 3.20 35.57 10.31
CA ILE A 160 4.20 36.20 11.19
C ILE A 160 4.42 37.61 10.69
N GLY A 161 3.71 38.58 11.28
CA GLY A 161 3.88 40.00 10.96
C GLY A 161 2.62 40.84 11.13
N GLN A 162 2.08 40.91 12.34
CA GLN A 162 1.44 42.11 12.89
C GLN A 162 1.78 42.21 14.37
#